data_AF-A0A3A5VS10-F1
#
_entry.id   AF-A0A3A5VS10-F1
#
_cell.length_a   1.000
_cell.length_b   1.000
_cell.length_c   1.000
_cell.angle_alpha   90.00
_cell.angle_beta   90.00
_cell.angle_gamma   90.00
#
_symmetry.space_group_name_H-M   'P 1'
#
loop_
_entity.id
_entity.type
_entity.pdbx_description
1 polymer ?
#
loop_
_entity_poly.entity_id
_entity_poly.type
_entity_poly.pdbx_seq_one_letter_code
_entity_poly.pdbx_strand_id
1 'polypeptide(L)' 'MMRAIGAWCLLLGFGFYIGFSYMNQTWIDLGVYSVSITLIAFGFALNSASRAPPGDETVM' A
#
# COMPACT_ATOMS: atom_id res chain seq x y z
N MET A 1 10.92 3.17 -10.67
CA MET A 1 11.05 3.35 -9.21
C MET A 1 9.70 3.18 -8.47
N MET A 2 8.64 3.89 -8.87
CA MET A 2 7.30 3.81 -8.23
C MET A 2 6.73 2.39 -8.10
N ARG A 3 6.93 1.52 -9.11
CA ARG A 3 6.49 0.10 -9.05
C ARG A 3 7.13 -0.69 -7.92
N ALA A 4 8.43 -0.51 -7.70
CA ALA A 4 9.15 -1.19 -6.64
C ALA A 4 8.70 -0.67 -5.27
N ILE A 5 8.55 0.65 -5.12
CA ILE A 5 8.05 1.28 -3.88
C ILE A 5 6.63 0.78 -3.58
N GLY A 6 5.74 0.77 -4.58
CA GLY A 6 4.38 0.25 -4.41
C GLY A 6 4.35 -1.24 -4.02
N ALA A 7 5.22 -2.07 -4.60
CA ALA A 7 5.35 -3.48 -4.22
C ALA A 7 5.81 -3.64 -2.76
N TRP A 8 6.76 -2.82 -2.30
CA TRP A 8 7.20 -2.81 -0.90
C TRP A 8 6.10 -2.36 0.06
N CYS A 9 5.31 -1.34 -0.32
CA CYS A 9 4.16 -0.91 0.47
C CYS A 9 3.14 -2.05 0.66
N LEU A 10 2.83 -2.81 -0.40
CA LEU A 10 1.94 -3.98 -0.29
C LEU A 10 2.54 -5.06 0.61
N LEU A 11 3.81 -5.44 0.37
CA LEU A 11 4.48 -6.48 1.14
C LEU A 11 4.56 -6.13 2.63
N LEU A 12 4.91 -4.89 2.97
CA LEU A 12 4.95 -4.42 4.35
C LEU A 12 3.55 -4.31 4.97
N GLY A 13 2.54 -3.88 4.23
CA GLY A 13 1.17 -3.78 4.74
C GLY A 13 0.57 -5.13 5.13
N PHE A 14 0.70 -6.13 4.24
CA PHE A 14 0.25 -7.50 4.52
C PHE A 14 1.16 -8.20 5.53
N GLY A 15 2.48 -8.03 5.43
CA GLY A 15 3.44 -8.61 6.37
C GLY A 15 3.24 -8.11 7.79
N PHE A 16 3.04 -6.80 7.97
CA PHE A 16 2.71 -6.21 9.27
C PHE A 16 1.39 -6.75 9.80
N TYR A 17 0.33 -6.82 8.96
CA TYR A 17 -0.97 -7.33 9.39
C TYR A 17 -0.85 -8.74 9.96
N ILE A 18 -0.27 -9.65 9.18
CA ILE A 18 -0.18 -11.06 9.52
C ILE A 18 0.79 -11.27 10.70
N GLY A 19 1.97 -10.65 10.64
CA GLY A 19 3.00 -10.82 11.68
C GLY A 19 2.56 -10.27 13.02
N PHE A 20 2.04 -9.04 13.05
CA PHE A 20 1.61 -8.40 14.29
C PHE A 20 0.38 -9.07 14.89
N SER A 21 -0.61 -9.42 14.06
CA SER A 21 -1.83 -10.11 14.52
C SER A 21 -1.52 -11.52 15.03
N TYR A 22 -0.59 -12.23 14.39
CA TYR A 22 -0.16 -13.54 14.85
C TYR A 22 0.54 -13.47 16.22
N MET A 23 1.47 -12.53 16.39
CA MET A 23 2.23 -12.38 17.63
C MET A 23 1.38 -11.90 18.82
N ASN A 24 0.42 -11.01 18.58
CA ASN A 24 -0.35 -10.36 19.64
C ASN A 24 -1.82 -10.83 19.73
N GLN A 25 -2.24 -11.77 18.87
CA GLN A 25 -3.64 -12.23 18.74
C GLN A 25 -4.64 -11.10 18.44
N THR A 26 -4.19 -10.01 17.81
CA THR A 26 -4.95 -8.79 17.53
C THR A 26 -5.59 -8.80 16.14
N TRP A 27 -6.30 -9.87 15.80
CA TRP A 27 -6.91 -10.04 14.47
C TRP A 27 -8.02 -9.03 14.16
N ILE A 28 -8.66 -8.46 15.18
CA ILE A 28 -9.77 -7.49 15.09
C ILE A 28 -9.38 -6.21 15.84
N ASP A 29 -8.16 -5.74 15.61
CA ASP A 29 -7.68 -4.48 16.20
C ASP A 29 -7.67 -3.35 15.18
N LEU A 30 -8.31 -2.24 15.54
CA LEU A 30 -8.45 -1.08 14.67
C LEU A 30 -7.10 -0.41 14.36
N GLY A 31 -6.16 -0.41 15.32
CA GLY A 31 -4.83 0.14 15.14
C GLY A 31 -4.02 -0.66 14.12
N VAL A 32 -4.04 -1.99 14.24
CA VAL A 32 -3.37 -2.89 13.29
C VAL A 32 -3.94 -2.71 11.88
N TYR A 33 -5.27 -2.67 11.75
CA TYR A 33 -5.93 -2.42 10.47
C TYR A 33 -5.55 -1.08 9.86
N SER A 34 -5.47 -0.02 10.66
CA SER A 34 -5.16 1.35 10.18
C SER A 34 -3.77 1.44 9.56
N VAL A 35 -2.76 0.83 10.20
CA VAL A 35 -1.38 0.81 9.66
C VAL A 35 -1.31 -0.02 8.38
N SER A 36 -1.91 -1.21 8.39
CA SER A 36 -1.93 -2.11 7.23
C SER A 36 -2.64 -1.50 6.02
N ILE A 37 -3.85 -0.96 6.21
CA ILE A 37 -4.65 -0.43 5.09
C ILE A 37 -3.99 0.80 4.47
N THR A 38 -3.31 1.63 5.26
CA THR A 38 -2.57 2.79 4.76
C THR A 38 -1.47 2.33 3.80
N LEU A 39 -0.64 1.38 4.21
CA LEU A 39 0.43 0.84 3.36
C LEU A 39 -0.12 0.16 2.11
N ILE A 40 -1.20 -0.63 2.25
CA ILE A 40 -1.82 -1.31 1.12
C ILE A 40 -2.39 -0.30 0.11
N ALA A 41 -3.09 0.74 0.59
CA ALA A 41 -3.64 1.79 -0.26
C ALA A 41 -2.55 2.55 -1.03
N PHE A 42 -1.45 2.92 -0.36
CA PHE A 42 -0.29 3.53 -1.03
C PHE A 42 0.32 2.59 -2.06
N GLY A 43 0.38 1.28 -1.78
CA GLY A 43 0.85 0.27 -2.72
C GLY A 43 0.05 0.27 -4.03
N PHE A 44 -1.29 0.28 -3.93
CA PHE A 44 -2.16 0.36 -5.11
C PHE A 44 -2.10 1.72 -5.80
N ALA A 45 -2.07 2.82 -5.05
CA ALA A 45 -1.97 4.16 -5.61
C ALA A 45 -0.68 4.34 -6.42
N LEU A 46 0.47 3.92 -5.88
CA LEU A 46 1.75 3.99 -6.57
C LEU A 46 1.81 3.05 -7.78
N ASN A 47 1.15 1.89 -7.71
CA ASN A 47 1.03 1.00 -8.85
C ASN A 47 0.23 1.65 -9.99
N SER A 48 -0.90 2.28 -9.67
CA SER A 48 -1.74 3.02 -10.62
C SER A 48 -0.99 4.21 -11.22
N ALA A 49 -0.37 5.04 -10.38
CA ALA A 49 0.43 6.19 -10.81
C ALA A 49 1.58 5.78 -11.74
N SER A 50 2.20 4.62 -11.50
CA SER A 50 3.28 4.12 -12.36
C SER A 50 2.84 3.71 -13.77
N ARG A 51 1.53 3.60 -14.02
CA ARG A 51 0.92 3.21 -15.29
C ARG A 51 0.12 4.34 -15.92
N ALA A 52 0.10 5.52 -15.30
CA ALA A 52 -0.60 6.67 -15.84
C ALA A 52 0.02 7.06 -17.19
N PRO A 53 -0.78 7.26 -18.25
CA PRO A 53 -0.28 7.77 -19.51
C PRO A 53 0.27 9.18 -19.34
N PRO A 54 1.22 9.61 -20.20
CA PRO A 54 1.67 11.01 -20.24
C PRO A 54 0.45 11.93 -20.41
N GLY A 55 0.36 12.98 -19.58
CA GLY A 55 -0.73 13.95 -19.69
C GLY A 55 -0.71 14.64 -21.05
N ASP A 56 -1.87 14.82 -21.66
CA ASP A 56 -2.00 15.51 -22.95
C ASP A 56 -1.61 16.99 -22.77
N GLU A 57 -0.49 17.37 -23.36
CA GLU A 57 0.11 18.70 -23.26
C GLU A 57 -0.66 19.74 -24.08
N THR A 58 -1.63 19.30 -24.92
CA THR A 58 -2.30 20.11 -25.94
C THR A 58 -3.45 20.99 -25.43
N VAL A 59 -3.69 21.04 -24.11
CA VAL A 59 -4.75 21.84 -23.49
C VAL A 59 -4.23 23.03 -22.66
N MET A 60 -2.96 23.42 -22.83
CA MET A 60 -2.42 24.72 -22.40
C MET A 60 -2.16 25.63 -23.60
#